data_AF-A0A8J8K0I9-F1
#
_entry.id   AF-A0A8J8K0I9-F1
#
_cell.length_a   1.000
_cell.length_b   1.000
_cell.length_c   1.000
_cell.angle_alpha   90.00
_cell.angle_beta   90.00
_cell.angle_gamma   90.00
#
_symmetry.space_group_name_H-M   'P 1'
#
loop_
_entity.id
_entity.type
_entity.pdbx_description
1 polymer ?
#
loop_
_entity_poly.entity_id
_entity_poly.type
_entity_poly.pdbx_seq_one_letter_code
_entity_poly.pdbx_strand_id
1 'polypeptide(L)'
;MEFLKTFRFLTVLPIGEHPQDPSEIGEWAWLGIPTVGLTAGIITALVAWLLGGTPAAGPITVATMAAIEGLQHLDGLLDLADATLVHMYGGDPTQALKDPRIGTGGLAAGTVTLLVTALSLQT
;
A
#
# COMPACT_ATOMS: atom_id res chain seq x y z
N MET A 1 3.98 2.96 -23.60
CA MET A 1 3.65 4.18 -22.81
C MET A 1 4.06 3.91 -21.38
N GLU A 2 5.25 4.34 -20.97
CA GLU A 2 5.83 4.13 -19.62
C GLU A 2 4.87 4.57 -18.49
N PHE A 3 4.01 5.55 -18.77
CA PHE A 3 2.94 5.98 -17.87
C PHE A 3 1.97 4.84 -17.48
N LEU A 4 1.52 4.03 -18.43
CA LEU A 4 0.61 2.91 -18.14
C LEU A 4 1.32 1.79 -17.36
N LYS A 5 2.63 1.61 -17.59
CA LYS A 5 3.44 0.69 -16.78
C LYS A 5 3.50 1.12 -15.32
N THR A 6 3.43 2.42 -15.03
CA THR A 6 3.37 2.93 -13.64
C THR A 6 2.09 2.49 -12.93
N PHE A 7 0.94 2.50 -13.63
CA PHE A 7 -0.31 1.95 -13.11
C PHE A 7 -0.18 0.46 -12.80
N ARG A 8 0.38 -0.31 -13.74
CA ARG A 8 0.58 -1.74 -13.55
C ARG A 8 1.58 -2.07 -12.44
N PHE A 9 2.58 -1.22 -12.23
CA PHE A 9 3.62 -1.39 -11.22
C PHE A 9 3.07 -1.21 -9.80
N LEU A 10 2.27 -0.16 -9.59
CA LEU A 10 1.79 0.27 -8.27
C LEU A 10 0.40 -0.29 -7.90
N THR A 11 -0.31 -0.92 -8.84
CA THR A 11 -1.67 -1.44 -8.62
C THR A 11 -1.90 -2.77 -9.33
N VAL A 12 -2.89 -3.52 -8.87
CA VAL A 12 -3.33 -4.79 -9.50
C VAL A 12 -4.07 -4.55 -10.82
N LEU A 13 -4.45 -3.30 -11.13
CA LEU A 13 -5.24 -2.98 -12.32
C LEU A 13 -4.53 -3.48 -13.59
N PRO A 14 -5.23 -4.20 -14.48
CA PRO A 14 -4.66 -4.76 -15.71
C PRO A 14 -4.55 -3.69 -16.81
N ILE A 15 -3.86 -2.59 -16.50
CA ILE A 15 -3.69 -1.45 -17.39
C ILE A 15 -2.22 -1.39 -17.81
N GLY A 16 -1.94 -1.60 -19.10
CA GLY A 16 -0.58 -1.60 -19.63
C GLY A 16 0.18 -2.92 -19.41
N GLU A 17 1.42 -2.94 -19.89
CA GLU A 17 2.33 -4.08 -19.73
C GLU A 17 2.98 -4.04 -18.35
N HIS A 18 3.29 -5.23 -17.80
CA HIS A 18 4.04 -5.31 -16.55
C HIS A 18 5.50 -4.93 -16.81
N PRO A 19 6.04 -3.88 -16.15
CA PRO A 19 7.44 -3.52 -16.33
C PRO A 19 8.33 -4.69 -15.90
N GLN A 20 9.36 -5.00 -16.68
CA GLN A 20 10.34 -6.03 -16.34
C GLN A 20 11.45 -5.46 -15.44
N ASP A 21 11.72 -4.15 -15.58
CA ASP A 21 12.67 -3.41 -14.76
C ASP A 21 12.05 -2.09 -14.23
N PRO A 22 12.32 -1.68 -12.98
CA PRO A 22 11.87 -0.40 -12.44
C PRO A 22 12.29 0.83 -13.25
N SER A 23 13.37 0.75 -14.03
CA SER A 23 13.79 1.82 -14.95
C SER A 23 12.78 2.10 -16.05
N GLU A 24 11.90 1.15 -16.40
CA GLU A 24 10.82 1.30 -17.40
C GLU A 24 9.64 2.17 -16.93
N ILE A 25 9.69 2.70 -15.71
CA ILE A 25 8.75 3.73 -15.26
C ILE A 25 9.44 5.06 -14.97
N GLY A 26 10.78 5.11 -15.00
CA GLY A 26 11.58 6.21 -14.45
C GLY A 26 11.33 7.59 -15.08
N GLU A 27 11.15 7.66 -16.39
CA GLU A 27 10.96 8.95 -17.10
C GLU A 27 9.61 9.61 -16.76
N TRP A 28 8.57 8.80 -16.53
CA TRP A 28 7.20 9.27 -16.30
C TRP A 28 6.73 9.09 -14.85
N ALA A 29 7.54 8.48 -13.98
CA ALA A 29 7.19 8.19 -12.60
C ALA A 29 6.74 9.45 -11.83
N TRP A 30 7.36 10.60 -12.08
CA TRP A 30 7.03 11.86 -11.41
C TRP A 30 5.57 12.30 -11.64
N LEU A 31 4.98 11.95 -12.79
CA LEU A 31 3.57 12.21 -13.10
C LEU A 31 2.70 10.98 -12.84
N GLY A 32 3.23 9.79 -13.12
CA GLY A 32 2.54 8.51 -12.94
C GLY A 32 2.20 8.24 -11.48
N ILE A 33 3.14 8.38 -10.56
CA ILE A 33 2.94 8.08 -9.13
C ILE A 33 1.79 8.92 -8.54
N PRO A 34 1.76 10.26 -8.68
CA PRO A 34 0.63 11.06 -8.19
C PRO A 34 -0.70 10.69 -8.87
N THR A 35 -0.68 10.38 -10.16
CA THR A 35 -1.91 10.05 -10.90
C THR A 35 -2.48 8.70 -10.48
N VAL A 36 -1.63 7.71 -10.23
CA VAL A 36 -2.04 6.41 -9.69
C VAL A 36 -2.63 6.58 -8.29
N GLY A 37 -1.95 7.33 -7.41
CA GLY A 37 -2.44 7.60 -6.06
C GLY A 37 -3.79 8.34 -6.07
N LEU A 38 -3.95 9.34 -6.95
CA LEU A 38 -5.22 10.04 -7.12
C LEU A 38 -6.32 9.10 -7.63
N THR A 39 -6.01 8.21 -8.58
CA THR A 39 -6.97 7.25 -9.10
C THR A 39 -7.43 6.26 -8.03
N ALA A 40 -6.49 5.68 -7.29
CA ALA A 40 -6.80 4.80 -6.16
C ALA A 40 -7.62 5.54 -5.08
N GLY A 41 -7.23 6.77 -4.75
CA GLY A 41 -7.93 7.65 -3.81
C GLY A 41 -9.37 7.99 -4.23
N ILE A 42 -9.62 8.26 -5.51
CA ILE A 42 -10.98 8.51 -6.03
C ILE A 42 -11.85 7.25 -5.87
N ILE A 43 -11.30 6.07 -6.20
CA ILE A 43 -12.03 4.81 -6.09
C ILE A 43 -12.37 4.51 -4.62
N THR A 44 -11.40 4.66 -3.72
CA THR A 44 -11.62 4.41 -2.27
C THR A 44 -12.56 5.44 -1.66
N ALA A 45 -12.46 6.71 -2.04
CA ALA A 45 -13.38 7.76 -1.62
C ALA A 45 -14.82 7.49 -2.08
N LEU A 46 -15.01 6.99 -3.31
CA LEU A 46 -16.32 6.60 -3.80
C LEU A 46 -16.92 5.44 -2.97
N VAL A 47 -16.12 4.43 -2.63
CA VAL A 47 -16.55 3.34 -1.75
C VAL A 47 -16.92 3.84 -0.36
N ALA A 48 -16.10 4.71 0.23
CA ALA A 48 -16.39 5.31 1.53
C ALA A 48 -17.70 6.11 1.51
N TRP A 49 -17.91 6.91 0.46
CA TRP A 49 -19.13 7.70 0.28
C TRP A 49 -20.38 6.82 0.13
N LEU A 50 -20.31 5.75 -0.67
CA LEU A 50 -21.42 4.82 -0.87
C LEU A 50 -21.81 4.05 0.40
N LEU A 51 -20.84 3.76 1.26
CA LEU A 51 -21.03 3.02 2.51
C LEU A 51 -21.22 3.91 3.74
N GLY A 52 -21.16 5.24 3.55
CA GLY A 52 -21.22 6.22 4.63
C GLY A 52 -22.40 5.99 5.58
N GLY A 53 -22.15 6.14 6.88
CA GLY A 53 -23.14 5.88 7.93
C GLY A 53 -23.34 4.40 8.28
N THR A 54 -22.64 3.47 7.63
CA THR A 54 -22.62 2.05 8.02
C THR A 54 -21.38 1.71 8.84
N PRO A 55 -21.45 0.75 9.79
CA PRO A 55 -20.27 0.26 10.52
C PRO A 55 -19.21 -0.37 9.61
N ALA A 56 -19.59 -0.74 8.38
CA ALA A 56 -18.71 -1.38 7.41
C ALA A 56 -17.90 -0.39 6.56
N ALA A 57 -18.22 0.92 6.59
CA ALA A 57 -17.59 1.93 5.75
C ALA A 57 -16.05 1.92 5.86
N GLY A 58 -15.54 2.03 7.08
CA GLY A 58 -14.10 2.03 7.37
C GLY A 58 -13.40 0.75 6.92
N PRO A 59 -13.77 -0.43 7.45
CA PRO A 59 -13.13 -1.70 7.10
C PRO A 59 -13.15 -2.00 5.60
N ILE A 60 -14.28 -1.77 4.91
CA ILE A 60 -14.39 -2.05 3.47
C ILE A 60 -13.56 -1.05 2.66
N THR A 61 -13.51 0.23 3.07
CA THR A 61 -12.71 1.23 2.36
C THR A 61 -11.22 0.91 2.46
N VAL A 62 -10.73 0.56 3.66
CA VAL A 62 -9.33 0.15 3.86
C VAL A 62 -9.01 -1.13 3.09
N ALA A 63 -9.90 -2.13 3.12
CA ALA A 63 -9.73 -3.36 2.35
C ALA A 63 -9.69 -3.08 0.83
N THR A 64 -10.53 -2.15 0.35
CA THR A 64 -10.55 -1.73 -1.06
C THR A 64 -9.23 -1.08 -1.45
N MET A 65 -8.71 -0.16 -0.63
CA MET A 65 -7.43 0.49 -0.86
C MET A 65 -6.30 -0.53 -0.98
N ALA A 66 -6.20 -1.42 0.01
CA ALA A 66 -5.18 -2.46 0.06
C ALA A 66 -5.29 -3.43 -1.14
N ALA A 67 -6.50 -3.78 -1.57
CA ALA A 67 -6.73 -4.66 -2.70
C ALA A 67 -6.34 -4.01 -4.05
N ILE A 68 -6.64 -2.72 -4.25
CA ILE A 68 -6.27 -2.00 -5.48
C ILE A 68 -4.74 -1.94 -5.62
N GLU A 69 -4.04 -1.66 -4.53
CA GLU A 69 -2.58 -1.57 -4.48
C GLU A 69 -1.89 -2.96 -4.46
N GLY A 70 -2.66 -4.05 -4.39
CA GLY A 70 -2.10 -5.40 -4.36
C GLY A 70 -1.29 -5.68 -3.10
N LEU A 71 -1.62 -5.00 -2.00
CA LEU A 71 -0.93 -5.05 -0.71
C LEU A 71 0.51 -4.51 -0.71
N GLN A 72 1.02 -3.95 -1.82
CA GLN A 72 2.41 -3.53 -1.92
C GLN A 72 2.83 -2.49 -0.86
N HIS A 73 2.01 -1.46 -0.65
CA HIS A 73 2.31 -0.44 0.38
C HIS A 73 2.17 -0.99 1.79
N LEU A 74 1.21 -1.89 2.02
CA LEU A 74 1.04 -2.54 3.32
C LEU A 74 2.26 -3.42 3.62
N ASP A 75 2.67 -4.27 2.68
CA ASP A 75 3.86 -5.12 2.77
C ASP A 75 5.13 -4.31 3.05
N GLY A 76 5.38 -3.26 2.26
CA GLY A 76 6.50 -2.36 2.49
C GLY A 76 6.48 -1.65 3.85
N LEU A 77 5.29 -1.35 4.40
CA LEU A 77 5.15 -0.84 5.76
C LEU A 77 5.52 -1.89 6.81
N LEU A 78 5.10 -3.15 6.63
CA LEU A 78 5.42 -4.25 7.55
C LEU A 78 6.93 -4.52 7.56
N ASP A 79 7.52 -4.64 6.36
CA ASP A 79 8.95 -4.88 6.16
C ASP A 79 9.79 -3.76 6.77
N LEU A 80 9.41 -2.50 6.54
CA LEU A 80 10.08 -1.35 7.12
C LEU A 80 10.01 -1.37 8.64
N ALA A 81 8.84 -1.70 9.21
CA ALA A 81 8.65 -1.73 10.65
C ALA A 81 9.47 -2.85 11.31
N ASP A 82 9.53 -4.04 10.71
CA ASP A 82 10.37 -5.13 11.20
C ASP A 82 11.86 -4.81 11.08
N ALA A 83 12.30 -4.30 9.93
CA ALA A 83 13.68 -3.87 9.73
C ALA A 83 14.09 -2.78 10.74
N THR A 84 13.20 -1.82 11.01
CA THR A 84 13.42 -0.77 12.00
C THR A 84 13.54 -1.34 13.41
N LEU A 85 12.67 -2.29 13.79
CA LEU A 85 12.72 -2.92 15.10
C LEU A 85 14.03 -3.71 15.31
N VAL A 86 14.44 -4.49 14.31
CA VAL A 86 15.74 -5.21 14.34
C VAL A 86 16.90 -4.23 14.47
N HIS A 87 16.89 -3.13 13.72
CA HIS A 87 17.92 -2.10 13.80
C HIS A 87 18.04 -1.51 15.22
N MET A 88 16.90 -1.15 15.82
CA MET A 88 16.86 -0.53 17.16
C MET A 88 17.45 -1.42 18.25
N TYR A 89 17.38 -2.75 18.11
CA TYR A 89 17.98 -3.71 19.04
C TYR A 89 19.39 -4.16 18.64
N GLY A 90 20.04 -3.47 17.69
CA GLY A 90 21.41 -3.73 17.27
C GLY A 90 21.58 -4.95 16.35
N GLY A 91 20.49 -5.46 15.78
CA GLY A 91 20.52 -6.52 14.77
C GLY A 91 20.76 -5.97 13.36
N ASP A 92 20.90 -6.88 12.39
CA ASP A 92 21.03 -6.57 10.96
C ASP A 92 19.64 -6.47 10.29
N PRO A 93 19.19 -5.27 9.88
CA PRO A 93 17.87 -5.07 9.27
C PRO A 93 17.67 -5.83 7.96
N THR A 94 18.76 -6.17 7.25
CA THR A 94 18.67 -6.89 5.98
C THR A 94 18.24 -8.34 6.17
N GLN A 95 18.35 -8.89 7.38
CA GLN A 95 17.81 -10.21 7.71
C GLN A 95 16.28 -10.16 7.79
N ALA A 96 15.72 -9.09 8.37
CA ALA A 96 14.27 -8.89 8.42
C ALA A 96 13.68 -8.74 7.00
N LEU A 97 14.31 -7.95 6.14
CA LEU A 97 13.87 -7.75 4.75
C LEU A 97 13.97 -9.00 3.86
N LYS A 98 14.68 -10.05 4.32
CA LYS A 98 14.81 -11.33 3.60
C LYS A 98 13.94 -12.42 4.22
N ASP A 99 13.37 -12.18 5.39
CA ASP A 99 12.49 -13.14 6.06
C ASP A 99 11.09 -13.04 5.42
N PRO A 100 10.55 -14.11 4.85
CA PRO A 100 9.18 -14.10 4.32
C PRO A 100 8.10 -14.04 5.42
N ARG A 101 8.49 -14.02 6.71
CA ARG A 101 7.57 -13.96 7.85
C ARG A 101 7.44 -12.53 8.37
N ILE A 102 6.21 -12.17 8.75
CA ILE A 102 5.93 -10.94 9.46
C ILE A 102 6.44 -11.07 10.90
N GLY A 103 7.27 -10.11 11.33
CA GLY A 103 7.74 -9.96 12.70
C GLY A 103 6.80 -9.13 13.56
N THR A 104 7.21 -8.87 14.81
CA THR A 104 6.40 -8.12 15.76
C THR A 104 6.30 -6.64 15.43
N GLY A 105 7.31 -6.07 14.76
CA GLY A 105 7.32 -4.68 14.32
C GLY A 105 6.29 -4.46 13.22
N GLY A 106 6.34 -5.31 12.19
CA GLY A 106 5.38 -5.35 11.10
C GLY A 106 3.96 -5.56 11.63
N LEU A 107 3.73 -6.61 12.43
CA LEU A 107 2.42 -6.88 13.01
C LEU A 107 1.85 -5.67 13.78
N ALA A 108 2.66 -5.04 14.63
CA ALA A 108 2.23 -3.88 15.41
C ALA A 108 1.91 -2.67 14.51
N ALA A 109 2.83 -2.30 13.62
CA ALA A 109 2.66 -1.14 12.73
C ALA A 109 1.48 -1.32 11.78
N GLY A 110 1.35 -2.51 11.17
CA GLY A 110 0.23 -2.87 10.30
C GLY A 110 -1.10 -2.81 11.03
N THR A 111 -1.20 -3.42 12.22
CA THR A 111 -2.43 -3.42 13.02
C THR A 111 -2.84 -2.00 13.40
N VAL A 112 -1.93 -1.19 13.92
CA VAL A 112 -2.21 0.20 14.31
C VAL A 112 -2.66 1.02 13.10
N THR A 113 -1.95 0.91 11.98
CA THR A 113 -2.27 1.66 10.76
C THR A 113 -3.64 1.30 10.20
N LEU A 114 -3.96 0.00 10.10
CA LEU A 114 -5.26 -0.47 9.61
C LEU A 114 -6.40 -0.03 10.54
N LEU A 115 -6.22 -0.15 11.87
CA LEU A 115 -7.24 0.26 12.84
C LEU A 115 -7.48 1.77 12.82
N VAL A 116 -6.42 2.58 12.87
CA VAL A 116 -6.54 4.03 12.85
C VAL A 116 -7.22 4.50 11.56
N THR A 117 -6.83 3.92 10.41
CA THR A 117 -7.42 4.28 9.12
C THR A 117 -8.89 3.85 9.03
N ALA A 118 -9.22 2.65 9.51
CA ALA A 118 -10.61 2.19 9.50
C ALA A 118 -11.50 3.01 10.45
N LEU A 119 -10.97 3.47 11.58
CA LEU A 119 -11.70 4.29 12.55
C LEU A 119 -11.86 5.74 12.08
N SER A 120 -10.87 6.30 11.38
CA SER A 120 -10.96 7.67 10.86
C SER A 120 -12.02 7.84 9.78
N LEU A 121 -12.41 6.75 9.12
CA LEU A 121 -13.41 6.69 8.06
C LEU A 121 -14.83 6.38 8.56
N GLN A 122 -15.05 6.26 9.88
CA GLN A 122 -16.35 5.95 10.49
C GLN A 122 -17.19 7.19 10.85
N THR A 123 -16.91 8.35 10.26
CA THR A 123 -17.62 9.61 10.53
C THR A 123 -19.00 9.69 9.89
#